data_AF-A0AAN8X0I4-F1
#
_entry.id   AF-A0AAN8X0I4-F1
#
_cell.length_a   1.000
_cell.length_b   1.000
_cell.length_c   1.000
_cell.angle_alpha   90.00
_cell.angle_beta   90.00
_cell.angle_gamma   90.00
#
_symmetry.space_group_name_H-M   'P 1'
#
loop_
_entity.id
_entity.type
_entity.pdbx_description
1 polymer ?
#
loop_
_entity_poly.entity_id
_entity_poly.type
_entity_poly.pdbx_seq_one_letter_code
_entity_poly.pdbx_strand_id
1 'polypeptide(L)'
;MDSHDDVPIDLPPDSQEKHVEMNDIPLSTTSTPESHLLMNDDSGTPAKISPQKSVRINIPNMSSSERFQEEEILLMRAEESSLEGKSNVENEEEDEDGIGEIDQDIDDALDEGYMGMECTLERGFSLNETAIARDLRLERYDEVAVKYKHSRAMSRYRQSVKHLLPVRKPSKAKDEMPLDHSGLYSYITYSWITSLMWKAYKKGLQDEDVPICSKYDMCDYNTDRFEYLWQKELQRRGKENASFHRVVLRFVRTRLIVGLIIFIITLVLGFIGPTIFMRYLITWLSNDEPILIGLAWAFGLIFSEFVRIIMFGLVWSINYRTGIRLRAACLGLIYKKLMRLSNLGNKSIGEVINLFANDAQRIYDYVVLGPLIVGGPFVAIGGVIYILWLLGPWALFGMLTFVLFYPFQYGISRLTSYFRRRTVMVTDERVCKMNELLTFVKLIKMYAWEKSFATSISEIRSRERRLLEKSAYVQSISLAMAPTVPVLAAIVTFLAHIGAGYNLTAAQVST
;
A
#
# COMPACT_ATOMS: atom_id res chain seq x y z
N MET A 1 23.88 58.19 34.64
CA MET A 1 24.30 58.86 35.88
C MET A 1 23.14 58.60 36.82
N ASP A 2 23.39 57.75 37.82
CA ASP A 2 22.41 57.08 38.69
C ASP A 2 21.44 56.12 37.95
N SER A 3 21.00 54.98 38.50
CA SER A 3 21.44 54.22 39.70
C SER A 3 20.90 52.77 39.66
N HIS A 4 21.54 51.89 40.44
CA HIS A 4 21.10 50.61 41.06
C HIS A 4 19.60 50.17 40.96
N ASP A 5 19.24 48.88 40.98
CA ASP A 5 19.75 47.76 41.80
C ASP A 5 19.83 46.39 41.08
N ASP A 6 20.60 45.45 41.66
CA ASP A 6 20.74 44.05 41.24
C ASP A 6 21.09 43.15 42.47
N VAL A 7 20.97 41.81 42.34
CA VAL A 7 21.38 40.72 43.28
C VAL A 7 20.69 40.61 44.69
N PRO A 8 20.81 39.49 45.46
CA PRO A 8 21.26 38.10 45.17
C PRO A 8 20.42 36.93 45.84
N ILE A 9 21.06 35.73 45.92
CA ILE A 9 20.88 34.57 46.86
C ILE A 9 19.88 33.48 46.35
N ASP A 10 20.10 32.15 46.40
CA ASP A 10 21.15 31.27 47.02
C ASP A 10 21.56 30.03 46.16
N LEU A 11 22.52 29.20 46.64
CA LEU A 11 22.89 27.85 46.13
C LEU A 11 23.64 27.00 47.21
N PRO A 12 23.99 25.71 46.96
CA PRO A 12 23.42 24.45 47.50
C PRO A 12 24.05 23.94 48.84
N PRO A 13 23.97 22.63 49.20
CA PRO A 13 25.09 21.72 48.83
C PRO A 13 24.76 20.23 48.50
N ASP A 14 25.69 19.64 47.75
CA ASP A 14 26.26 18.25 47.72
C ASP A 14 25.84 17.18 48.77
N SER A 15 26.05 15.86 48.60
CA SER A 15 26.57 14.98 47.51
C SER A 15 26.42 13.49 47.91
N GLN A 16 26.70 12.53 46.99
CA GLN A 16 27.36 11.20 47.18
C GLN A 16 26.79 10.06 46.31
N GLU A 17 27.69 9.20 45.83
CA GLU A 17 27.45 8.00 45.03
C GLU A 17 27.00 6.78 45.87
N LYS A 18 26.41 5.75 45.24
CA LYS A 18 26.94 4.36 45.29
C LYS A 18 26.22 3.34 44.39
N HIS A 19 27.02 2.52 43.72
CA HIS A 19 26.64 1.18 43.25
C HIS A 19 26.41 0.22 44.44
N VAL A 20 25.42 -0.67 44.35
CA VAL A 20 25.43 -2.00 44.99
C VAL A 20 24.74 -3.01 44.07
N GLU A 21 25.27 -4.23 44.06
CA GLU A 21 24.89 -5.40 43.26
C GLU A 21 24.16 -6.45 44.13
N MET A 22 23.72 -7.56 43.52
CA MET A 22 23.67 -8.90 44.14
C MET A 22 22.36 -9.37 44.84
N ASN A 23 21.67 -10.26 44.11
CA ASN A 23 21.13 -11.57 44.51
C ASN A 23 20.13 -11.80 45.68
N ASP A 24 19.21 -12.75 45.38
CA ASP A 24 19.03 -14.06 46.07
C ASP A 24 17.77 -14.39 46.93
N ILE A 25 17.24 -15.61 46.66
CA ILE A 25 16.31 -16.51 47.42
C ILE A 25 14.90 -15.99 47.85
N PRO A 26 13.88 -16.86 48.15
CA PRO A 26 13.86 -18.34 48.09
C PRO A 26 12.71 -19.05 47.34
N LEU A 27 12.97 -20.33 47.02
CA LEU A 27 11.97 -21.39 46.90
C LEU A 27 11.57 -21.95 48.29
N SER A 28 10.30 -22.26 48.48
CA SER A 28 9.78 -23.36 49.33
C SER A 28 8.38 -23.73 48.80
N THR A 29 8.02 -24.96 48.40
CA THR A 29 7.98 -26.30 49.06
C THR A 29 6.87 -26.49 50.09
N THR A 30 6.23 -27.67 50.04
CA THR A 30 5.17 -28.20 50.95
C THR A 30 3.79 -27.49 50.90
N SER A 31 2.63 -28.15 51.07
CA SER A 31 2.30 -29.59 51.15
C SER A 31 0.78 -29.80 50.96
N THR A 32 0.35 -30.97 50.46
CA THR A 32 -1.03 -31.47 50.56
C THR A 32 -1.34 -31.92 52.00
N PRO A 33 -2.62 -32.01 52.40
CA PRO A 33 -3.25 -33.35 52.38
C PRO A 33 -4.74 -33.37 51.95
N GLU A 34 -5.16 -34.55 51.45
CA GLU A 34 -6.37 -35.35 51.77
C GLU A 34 -7.66 -34.69 52.32
N SER A 35 -8.86 -35.28 52.17
CA SER A 35 -9.47 -36.30 51.29
C SER A 35 -10.96 -36.39 51.67
N HIS A 36 -11.86 -36.89 50.82
CA HIS A 36 -13.05 -37.63 51.29
C HIS A 36 -13.76 -38.36 50.13
N LEU A 37 -14.14 -39.62 50.37
CA LEU A 37 -14.81 -40.54 49.45
C LEU A 37 -16.34 -40.40 49.44
N LEU A 38 -16.97 -40.85 48.34
CA LEU A 38 -18.12 -41.77 48.20
C LEU A 38 -18.30 -42.00 46.66
N MET A 39 -18.15 -43.20 46.08
CA MET A 39 -19.13 -44.31 45.96
C MET A 39 -20.53 -43.85 45.46
N ASN A 40 -21.18 -44.45 44.45
CA ASN A 40 -20.85 -45.63 43.64
C ASN A 40 -21.71 -45.72 42.34
N ASP A 41 -21.51 -46.79 41.56
CA ASP A 41 -22.43 -47.46 40.60
C ASP A 41 -22.33 -47.23 39.07
N ASP A 42 -22.56 -48.35 38.37
CA ASP A 42 -22.08 -48.76 37.04
C ASP A 42 -22.80 -48.18 35.80
N SER A 43 -22.07 -48.07 34.68
CA SER A 43 -22.22 -49.01 33.54
C SER A 43 -21.40 -48.66 32.28
N GLY A 44 -20.77 -49.66 31.66
CA GLY A 44 -20.43 -49.67 30.23
C GLY A 44 -19.07 -49.11 29.78
N THR A 45 -18.03 -49.96 29.79
CA THR A 45 -16.81 -49.82 28.95
C THR A 45 -17.01 -50.57 27.60
N PRO A 46 -16.23 -50.35 26.51
CA PRO A 46 -14.76 -50.42 26.50
C PRO A 46 -13.97 -49.37 25.67
N ALA A 47 -12.84 -48.97 26.28
CA ALA A 47 -11.51 -48.78 25.68
C ALA A 47 -11.31 -47.98 24.37
N LYS A 48 -10.55 -46.88 24.49
CA LYS A 48 -9.50 -46.56 23.51
C LYS A 48 -8.19 -46.15 24.23
N ILE A 49 -7.09 -46.60 23.64
CA ILE A 49 -5.75 -46.71 24.21
C ILE A 49 -5.06 -45.35 24.41
N SER A 50 -4.27 -45.21 25.47
CA SER A 50 -3.40 -44.06 25.76
C SER A 50 -2.15 -44.03 24.86
N PRO A 51 -1.68 -42.86 24.40
CA PRO A 51 -0.41 -42.76 23.69
C PRO A 51 0.80 -42.92 24.64
N GLN A 52 1.85 -43.58 24.16
CA GLN A 52 3.11 -43.78 24.90
C GLN A 52 3.87 -42.47 25.11
N LYS A 53 4.64 -42.40 26.20
CA LYS A 53 5.65 -41.36 26.45
C LYS A 53 6.73 -41.39 25.38
N SER A 54 6.96 -40.28 24.67
CA SER A 54 8.19 -40.06 23.92
C SER A 54 9.28 -39.51 24.85
N VAL A 55 10.51 -40.03 24.71
CA VAL A 55 11.68 -39.55 25.45
C VAL A 55 12.17 -38.27 24.79
N ARG A 56 12.20 -37.14 25.53
CA ARG A 56 12.90 -35.94 25.06
C ARG A 56 14.40 -36.11 25.26
N ILE A 57 15.13 -36.24 24.15
CA ILE A 57 16.57 -35.96 24.13
C ILE A 57 16.74 -34.44 24.26
N ASN A 58 17.53 -33.99 25.22
CA ASN A 58 17.74 -32.58 25.52
C ASN A 58 18.93 -32.06 24.69
N ILE A 59 18.66 -31.41 23.57
CA ILE A 59 19.68 -30.74 22.74
C ILE A 59 19.83 -29.30 23.25
N PRO A 60 21.04 -28.80 23.53
CA PRO A 60 21.22 -27.42 24.00
C PRO A 60 20.89 -26.40 22.90
N ASN A 61 20.31 -25.26 23.31
CA ASN A 61 19.99 -24.17 22.39
C ASN A 61 21.28 -23.48 21.88
N MET A 62 21.72 -23.80 20.66
CA MET A 62 22.69 -22.97 19.93
C MET A 62 22.02 -21.70 19.39
N SER A 63 22.72 -20.58 19.55
CA SER A 63 22.29 -19.28 19.05
C SER A 63 22.24 -19.25 17.52
N SER A 64 21.51 -18.27 16.97
CA SER A 64 21.39 -18.09 15.51
C SER A 64 22.73 -17.74 14.85
N SER A 65 23.71 -17.23 15.62
CA SER A 65 25.05 -16.91 15.11
C SER A 65 25.90 -18.17 14.92
N GLU A 66 25.81 -19.12 15.87
CA GLU A 66 26.61 -20.35 15.85
C GLU A 66 26.16 -21.30 14.73
N ARG A 67 24.85 -21.38 14.47
CA ARG A 67 24.31 -22.11 13.30
C ARG A 67 24.80 -21.55 11.97
N PHE A 68 24.88 -20.22 11.85
CA PHE A 68 25.36 -19.58 10.63
C PHE A 68 26.85 -19.85 10.39
N GLN A 69 27.65 -19.89 11.46
CA GLN A 69 29.08 -20.25 11.35
C GLN A 69 29.30 -21.75 11.05
N GLU A 70 28.51 -22.68 11.58
CA GLU A 70 28.61 -24.09 11.16
C GLU A 70 28.19 -24.30 9.70
N GLU A 71 27.11 -23.65 9.22
CA GLU A 71 26.74 -23.71 7.81
C GLU A 71 27.83 -23.11 6.90
N GLU A 72 28.44 -21.99 7.27
CA GLU A 72 29.53 -21.37 6.50
C GLU A 72 30.80 -22.24 6.48
N ILE A 73 31.13 -22.91 7.58
CA ILE A 73 32.25 -23.87 7.67
C ILE A 73 31.98 -25.13 6.85
N LEU A 74 30.76 -25.67 6.88
CA LEU A 74 30.38 -26.84 6.07
C LEU A 74 30.37 -26.52 4.56
N LEU A 75 29.92 -25.33 4.18
CA LEU A 75 29.97 -24.85 2.80
C LEU A 75 31.42 -24.64 2.32
N MET A 76 32.30 -24.04 3.14
CA MET A 76 33.73 -23.93 2.79
C MET A 76 34.40 -25.30 2.63
N ARG A 77 34.08 -26.27 3.49
CA ARG A 77 34.62 -27.64 3.40
C ARG A 77 34.12 -28.40 2.16
N ALA A 78 32.89 -28.12 1.72
CA ALA A 78 32.36 -28.63 0.46
C ALA A 78 33.05 -27.97 -0.75
N GLU A 79 33.28 -26.65 -0.73
CA GLU A 79 34.03 -25.91 -1.76
C GLU A 79 35.47 -26.46 -1.89
N GLU A 80 36.14 -26.74 -0.76
CA GLU A 80 37.49 -27.31 -0.69
C GLU A 80 37.55 -28.74 -1.29
N SER A 81 36.61 -29.62 -0.93
CA SER A 81 36.51 -30.96 -1.52
C SER A 81 36.19 -30.96 -3.03
N SER A 82 35.47 -29.95 -3.52
CA SER A 82 35.19 -29.76 -4.94
C SER A 82 36.41 -29.23 -5.73
N LEU A 83 37.40 -28.66 -5.06
CA LEU A 83 38.63 -28.16 -5.68
C LEU A 83 39.70 -29.27 -5.73
N GLU A 84 39.85 -30.07 -4.66
CA GLU A 84 40.68 -31.29 -4.71
C GLU A 84 40.17 -32.30 -5.75
N GLY A 85 38.84 -32.38 -5.93
CA GLY A 85 38.23 -33.18 -7.00
C GLY A 85 38.56 -32.70 -8.42
N LYS A 86 38.93 -31.43 -8.63
CA LYS A 86 39.34 -30.89 -9.94
C LYS A 86 40.84 -30.99 -10.19
N SER A 87 41.67 -30.78 -9.17
CA SER A 87 43.14 -30.93 -9.32
C SER A 87 43.58 -32.36 -9.65
N ASN A 88 42.75 -33.36 -9.34
CA ASN A 88 43.00 -34.77 -9.67
C ASN A 88 42.54 -35.17 -11.08
N VAL A 89 41.95 -34.24 -11.87
CA VAL A 89 41.49 -34.49 -13.25
C VAL A 89 42.40 -33.82 -14.29
N GLU A 90 43.17 -32.79 -13.91
CA GLU A 90 44.12 -32.08 -14.81
C GLU A 90 45.50 -32.78 -14.98
N ASN A 91 45.59 -34.10 -14.76
CA ASN A 91 46.85 -34.85 -14.92
C ASN A 91 46.68 -36.18 -15.69
N GLU A 92 45.94 -36.19 -16.79
CA GLU A 92 46.09 -37.21 -17.84
C GLU A 92 45.66 -36.64 -19.22
N GLU A 93 46.42 -37.03 -20.26
CA GLU A 93 46.15 -36.85 -21.71
C GLU A 93 46.27 -35.43 -22.34
N GLU A 94 47.48 -35.13 -22.85
CA GLU A 94 47.67 -34.42 -24.13
C GLU A 94 47.77 -35.47 -25.26
N ASP A 95 46.93 -35.40 -26.30
CA ASP A 95 47.27 -35.64 -27.72
C ASP A 95 46.04 -35.38 -28.64
N GLU A 96 46.27 -35.17 -29.95
CA GLU A 96 45.36 -34.45 -30.87
C GLU A 96 44.22 -35.25 -31.57
N ASP A 97 43.33 -34.47 -32.21
CA ASP A 97 42.37 -34.78 -33.30
C ASP A 97 41.00 -35.43 -33.00
N GLY A 98 39.94 -34.60 -32.99
CA GLY A 98 38.55 -35.08 -32.85
C GLY A 98 37.43 -34.01 -32.94
N ILE A 99 37.41 -33.13 -33.96
CA ILE A 99 36.28 -32.18 -34.12
C ILE A 99 35.03 -32.93 -34.63
N GLY A 100 34.26 -33.50 -33.70
CA GLY A 100 33.03 -34.24 -33.98
C GLY A 100 32.13 -34.55 -32.78
N GLU A 101 32.67 -34.69 -31.57
CA GLU A 101 31.89 -35.14 -30.38
C GLU A 101 31.34 -33.98 -29.51
N ILE A 102 31.86 -32.76 -29.65
CA ILE A 102 31.54 -31.60 -28.79
C ILE A 102 30.04 -31.21 -28.83
N ASP A 103 29.34 -31.37 -29.96
CA ASP A 103 27.91 -31.07 -30.03
C ASP A 103 27.05 -32.14 -29.31
N GLN A 104 27.51 -33.39 -29.23
CA GLN A 104 26.80 -34.43 -28.45
C GLN A 104 27.04 -34.26 -26.96
N ASP A 105 28.27 -33.97 -26.52
CA ASP A 105 28.55 -33.69 -25.10
C ASP A 105 27.84 -32.43 -24.59
N ILE A 106 27.58 -31.43 -25.46
CA ILE A 106 26.80 -30.23 -25.09
C ILE A 106 25.31 -30.54 -25.01
N ASP A 107 24.74 -31.30 -25.94
CA ASP A 107 23.33 -31.71 -25.86
C ASP A 107 23.09 -32.68 -24.68
N ASP A 108 24.00 -33.64 -24.43
CA ASP A 108 23.93 -34.56 -23.28
C ASP A 108 24.17 -33.81 -21.94
N ALA A 109 25.06 -32.80 -21.88
CA ALA A 109 25.20 -31.95 -20.69
C ALA A 109 24.02 -30.98 -20.48
N LEU A 110 23.30 -30.62 -21.55
CA LEU A 110 22.05 -29.88 -21.45
C LEU A 110 20.91 -30.79 -20.98
N ASP A 111 20.83 -32.03 -21.45
CA ASP A 111 19.85 -33.02 -20.98
C ASP A 111 20.17 -33.49 -19.55
N GLU A 112 21.43 -33.69 -19.14
CA GLU A 112 21.79 -33.89 -17.73
C GLU A 112 21.52 -32.65 -16.86
N GLY A 113 21.65 -31.43 -17.41
CA GLY A 113 21.26 -30.19 -16.76
C GLY A 113 19.75 -30.07 -16.54
N TYR A 114 18.94 -30.46 -17.52
CA TYR A 114 17.48 -30.49 -17.43
C TYR A 114 16.98 -31.65 -16.56
N MET A 115 17.54 -32.86 -16.71
CA MET A 115 17.28 -34.01 -15.85
C MET A 115 17.78 -33.78 -14.42
N GLY A 116 18.81 -32.95 -14.22
CA GLY A 116 19.24 -32.46 -12.91
C GLY A 116 18.23 -31.51 -12.27
N MET A 117 17.59 -30.65 -13.08
CA MET A 117 16.45 -29.85 -12.64
C MET A 117 15.20 -30.71 -12.36
N GLU A 118 14.92 -31.76 -13.13
CA GLU A 118 13.82 -32.69 -12.85
C GLU A 118 14.11 -33.61 -11.64
N CYS A 119 15.36 -34.06 -11.45
CA CYS A 119 15.77 -34.81 -10.26
C CYS A 119 15.84 -33.95 -8.98
N THR A 120 16.04 -32.63 -9.09
CA THR A 120 15.85 -31.70 -7.96
C THR A 120 14.39 -31.26 -7.78
N LEU A 121 13.51 -31.49 -8.77
CA LEU A 121 12.06 -31.45 -8.59
C LEU A 121 11.52 -32.71 -7.88
N GLU A 122 12.10 -33.89 -8.12
CA GLU A 122 11.69 -35.13 -7.43
C GLU A 122 12.37 -35.34 -6.06
N ARG A 123 13.60 -34.86 -5.84
CA ARG A 123 14.24 -34.90 -4.51
C ARG A 123 13.78 -33.78 -3.58
N GLY A 124 12.55 -33.94 -3.10
CA GLY A 124 12.22 -33.56 -1.74
C GLY A 124 12.29 -32.07 -1.43
N PHE A 125 11.85 -31.21 -2.35
CA PHE A 125 11.13 -30.03 -1.88
C PHE A 125 10.01 -30.55 -0.96
N SER A 126 9.99 -30.11 0.29
CA SER A 126 8.84 -30.41 1.13
C SER A 126 7.60 -29.90 0.42
N LEU A 127 6.64 -30.81 0.17
CA LEU A 127 5.22 -30.48 -0.02
C LEU A 127 4.72 -29.88 1.31
N ASN A 128 5.25 -28.70 1.60
CA ASN A 128 4.95 -27.89 2.76
C ASN A 128 3.44 -27.65 2.79
N GLU A 129 2.91 -27.48 4.00
CA GLU A 129 1.51 -27.14 4.23
C GLU A 129 1.05 -25.96 3.35
N THR A 130 1.98 -25.07 2.97
CA THR A 130 1.77 -23.94 2.05
C THR A 130 1.42 -24.32 0.60
N ALA A 131 1.93 -25.43 0.06
CA ALA A 131 1.57 -25.91 -1.27
C ALA A 131 0.16 -26.52 -1.25
N ILE A 132 -0.08 -27.42 -0.30
CA ILE A 132 -1.39 -28.05 -0.08
C ILE A 132 -2.46 -26.98 0.22
N ALA A 133 -2.14 -25.98 1.04
CA ALA A 133 -3.04 -24.86 1.33
C ALA A 133 -3.32 -23.95 0.12
N ARG A 134 -2.38 -23.85 -0.84
CA ARG A 134 -2.62 -23.15 -2.12
C ARG A 134 -3.56 -23.93 -3.01
N ASP A 135 -3.36 -25.24 -3.16
CA ASP A 135 -4.21 -26.08 -4.01
C ASP A 135 -5.64 -26.14 -3.46
N LEU A 136 -5.81 -26.39 -2.15
CA LEU A 136 -7.09 -26.28 -1.44
C LEU A 136 -7.73 -24.88 -1.49
N ARG A 137 -6.96 -23.83 -1.82
CA ARG A 137 -7.47 -22.48 -2.04
C ARG A 137 -7.91 -22.28 -3.49
N LEU A 138 -7.20 -22.86 -4.46
CA LEU A 138 -7.55 -22.85 -5.88
C LEU A 138 -8.85 -23.63 -6.14
N GLU A 139 -9.02 -24.82 -5.56
CA GLU A 139 -10.27 -25.60 -5.65
C GLU A 139 -11.48 -24.77 -5.17
N ARG A 140 -11.35 -24.10 -4.01
CA ARG A 140 -12.39 -23.18 -3.50
C ARG A 140 -12.61 -21.94 -4.36
N TYR A 141 -11.63 -21.52 -5.18
CA TYR A 141 -11.86 -20.45 -6.17
C TYR A 141 -12.77 -20.95 -7.30
N ASP A 142 -12.56 -22.16 -7.80
CA ASP A 142 -13.36 -22.74 -8.89
C ASP A 142 -14.81 -23.03 -8.48
N GLU A 143 -15.05 -23.50 -7.25
CA GLU A 143 -16.42 -23.64 -6.69
C GLU A 143 -17.20 -22.31 -6.65
N VAL A 144 -16.48 -21.21 -6.42
CA VAL A 144 -17.03 -19.88 -6.17
C VAL A 144 -17.10 -19.05 -7.46
N ALA A 145 -16.33 -19.41 -8.49
CA ALA A 145 -16.19 -18.68 -9.75
C ALA A 145 -17.51 -18.57 -10.53
N VAL A 146 -17.79 -17.37 -11.04
CA VAL A 146 -18.98 -17.09 -11.85
C VAL A 146 -18.56 -16.60 -13.24
N LYS A 147 -18.97 -17.31 -14.29
CA LYS A 147 -18.73 -16.85 -15.69
C LYS A 147 -19.59 -15.63 -16.03
N TYR A 148 -19.01 -14.67 -16.74
CA TYR A 148 -19.73 -13.46 -17.14
C TYR A 148 -20.82 -13.76 -18.18
N LYS A 149 -22.08 -13.44 -17.86
CA LYS A 149 -23.21 -13.48 -18.80
C LYS A 149 -23.62 -12.05 -19.17
N HIS A 150 -23.61 -11.73 -20.47
CA HIS A 150 -24.02 -10.40 -20.94
C HIS A 150 -25.50 -10.14 -20.66
N SER A 151 -25.80 -9.05 -19.96
CA SER A 151 -27.17 -8.55 -19.78
C SER A 151 -27.28 -7.05 -20.07
N ARG A 152 -28.33 -6.68 -20.80
CA ARG A 152 -28.75 -5.30 -21.02
C ARG A 152 -29.69 -4.78 -19.93
N ALA A 153 -30.34 -5.67 -19.19
CA ALA A 153 -31.33 -5.32 -18.17
C ALA A 153 -30.68 -4.72 -16.91
N MET A 154 -31.45 -3.92 -16.17
CA MET A 154 -31.03 -3.33 -14.89
C MET A 154 -30.72 -4.37 -13.80
N SER A 155 -31.15 -5.63 -13.97
CA SER A 155 -30.83 -6.75 -13.09
C SER A 155 -29.31 -6.95 -12.86
N ARG A 156 -28.46 -6.53 -13.81
CA ARG A 156 -26.99 -6.56 -13.65
C ARG A 156 -26.47 -5.67 -12.50
N TYR A 157 -27.25 -4.68 -12.07
CA TYR A 157 -26.92 -3.81 -10.93
C TYR A 157 -27.53 -4.29 -9.61
N ARG A 158 -28.39 -5.32 -9.63
CA ARG A 158 -29.14 -5.79 -8.45
C ARG A 158 -28.24 -6.09 -7.25
N GLN A 159 -27.04 -6.61 -7.47
CA GLN A 159 -26.08 -6.88 -6.38
C GLN A 159 -25.46 -5.59 -5.83
N SER A 160 -25.04 -4.66 -6.69
CA SER A 160 -24.51 -3.36 -6.25
C SER A 160 -25.56 -2.52 -5.51
N VAL A 161 -26.82 -2.59 -5.93
CA VAL A 161 -27.95 -1.89 -5.28
C VAL A 161 -28.30 -2.50 -3.92
N LYS A 162 -28.00 -3.78 -3.64
CA LYS A 162 -28.20 -4.36 -2.29
C LYS A 162 -27.36 -3.69 -1.21
N HIS A 163 -26.22 -3.08 -1.55
CA HIS A 163 -25.44 -2.29 -0.59
C HIS A 163 -26.13 -0.98 -0.20
N LEU A 164 -27.23 -0.57 -0.85
CA LEU A 164 -28.04 0.57 -0.41
C LEU A 164 -29.08 0.20 0.67
N LEU A 165 -29.26 -1.08 0.99
CA LEU A 165 -30.12 -1.51 2.10
C LEU A 165 -29.42 -1.20 3.43
N PRO A 166 -30.07 -0.53 4.40
CA PRO A 166 -29.39 0.06 5.56
C PRO A 166 -28.64 -0.97 6.41
N VAL A 167 -29.29 -2.09 6.72
CA VAL A 167 -28.75 -3.22 7.47
C VAL A 167 -29.05 -4.51 6.71
N ARG A 168 -28.07 -5.40 6.64
CA ARG A 168 -28.19 -6.75 6.07
C ARG A 168 -27.47 -7.72 7.00
N LYS A 169 -28.03 -8.92 7.17
CA LYS A 169 -27.43 -9.95 8.03
C LYS A 169 -26.07 -10.38 7.46
N PRO A 170 -24.99 -10.43 8.26
CA PRO A 170 -23.71 -10.95 7.80
C PRO A 170 -23.84 -12.43 7.42
N SER A 171 -23.06 -12.88 6.43
CA SER A 171 -22.96 -14.31 6.12
C SER A 171 -22.24 -15.03 7.26
N LYS A 172 -22.65 -16.28 7.51
CA LYS A 172 -21.96 -17.19 8.44
C LYS A 172 -20.93 -18.08 7.72
N ALA A 173 -20.87 -18.05 6.38
CA ALA A 173 -19.90 -18.80 5.62
C ALA A 173 -18.50 -18.22 5.83
N LYS A 174 -17.55 -19.03 6.29
CA LYS A 174 -16.18 -18.62 6.63
C LYS A 174 -15.42 -18.09 5.40
N ASP A 175 -15.70 -18.67 4.23
CA ASP A 175 -14.99 -18.40 2.98
C ASP A 175 -15.59 -17.23 2.16
N GLU A 176 -16.83 -16.81 2.44
CA GLU A 176 -17.45 -15.71 1.69
C GLU A 176 -16.95 -14.34 2.15
N MET A 177 -16.52 -13.52 1.20
CA MET A 177 -16.18 -12.11 1.41
C MET A 177 -17.29 -11.36 2.19
N PRO A 178 -17.08 -10.93 3.46
CA PRO A 178 -18.14 -10.34 4.30
C PRO A 178 -18.76 -9.09 3.68
N LEU A 179 -17.95 -8.35 2.93
CA LEU A 179 -18.31 -7.17 2.16
C LEU A 179 -19.44 -7.42 1.14
N ASP A 180 -19.65 -8.62 0.60
CA ASP A 180 -20.75 -8.92 -0.33
C ASP A 180 -22.12 -9.08 0.34
N HIS A 181 -22.12 -9.29 1.66
CA HIS A 181 -23.32 -9.28 2.51
C HIS A 181 -23.47 -8.03 3.35
N SER A 182 -22.52 -7.09 3.28
CA SER A 182 -22.62 -5.77 3.92
C SER A 182 -23.86 -5.00 3.45
N GLY A 183 -24.61 -4.45 4.41
CA GLY A 183 -25.56 -3.36 4.20
C GLY A 183 -24.85 -2.00 4.17
N LEU A 184 -25.58 -0.95 3.83
CA LEU A 184 -25.09 0.41 3.61
C LEU A 184 -24.23 0.92 4.77
N TYR A 185 -24.70 0.77 6.01
CA TYR A 185 -23.94 1.19 7.19
C TYR A 185 -22.57 0.50 7.26
N SER A 186 -22.53 -0.83 7.08
CA SER A 186 -21.28 -1.59 7.16
C SER A 186 -20.35 -1.34 5.97
N TYR A 187 -20.92 -1.11 4.79
CA TYR A 187 -20.18 -0.73 3.59
C TYR A 187 -19.50 0.64 3.75
N ILE A 188 -20.21 1.65 4.26
CA ILE A 188 -19.69 3.02 4.48
C ILE A 188 -18.63 3.05 5.59
N THR A 189 -18.93 2.44 6.73
CA THR A 189 -18.05 2.46 7.92
C THR A 189 -16.87 1.50 7.82
N TYR A 190 -16.79 0.72 6.72
CA TYR A 190 -15.88 -0.40 6.54
C TYR A 190 -15.91 -1.46 7.67
N SER A 191 -16.94 -1.47 8.52
CA SER A 191 -16.99 -2.34 9.73
C SER A 191 -16.91 -3.84 9.44
N TRP A 192 -17.15 -4.26 8.21
CA TRP A 192 -16.93 -5.65 7.77
C TRP A 192 -15.47 -6.11 7.91
N ILE A 193 -14.48 -5.20 7.82
CA ILE A 193 -13.05 -5.54 7.97
C ILE A 193 -12.59 -5.53 9.45
N THR A 194 -13.34 -4.91 10.36
CA THR A 194 -12.95 -4.74 11.76
C THR A 194 -12.70 -6.08 12.47
N SER A 195 -13.47 -7.12 12.13
CA SER A 195 -13.27 -8.47 12.67
C SER A 195 -11.91 -9.07 12.27
N LEU A 196 -11.49 -8.86 11.01
CA LEU A 196 -10.22 -9.31 10.47
C LEU A 196 -9.05 -8.52 11.07
N MET A 197 -9.18 -7.19 11.19
CA MET A 197 -8.18 -6.33 11.83
C MET A 197 -7.96 -6.70 13.30
N TRP A 198 -9.04 -6.98 14.04
CA TRP A 198 -8.95 -7.39 15.45
C TRP A 198 -8.28 -8.75 15.61
N LYS A 199 -8.51 -9.68 14.66
CA LYS A 199 -7.81 -10.96 14.61
C LYS A 199 -6.32 -10.77 14.31
N ALA A 200 -5.99 -9.96 13.30
CA ALA A 200 -4.62 -9.60 12.94
C ALA A 200 -3.83 -9.07 14.15
N TYR A 201 -4.43 -8.12 14.88
CA TYR A 201 -3.83 -7.52 16.06
C TYR A 201 -3.57 -8.53 17.20
N LYS A 202 -4.50 -9.48 17.43
CA LYS A 202 -4.40 -10.42 18.55
C LYS A 202 -3.58 -11.68 18.31
N LYS A 203 -3.52 -12.18 17.06
CA LYS A 203 -2.96 -13.50 16.74
C LYS A 203 -2.09 -13.52 15.48
N GLY A 204 -1.86 -12.38 14.84
CA GLY A 204 -1.43 -12.34 13.46
C GLY A 204 -2.55 -12.77 12.51
N LEU A 205 -2.22 -12.88 11.22
CA LEU A 205 -3.13 -13.34 10.18
C LEU A 205 -2.47 -14.49 9.43
N GLN A 206 -3.14 -15.63 9.35
CA GLN A 206 -2.73 -16.74 8.49
C GLN A 206 -3.45 -16.67 7.14
N ASP A 207 -2.91 -17.35 6.13
CA ASP A 207 -3.41 -17.23 4.76
C ASP A 207 -4.88 -17.71 4.63
N GLU A 208 -5.25 -18.72 5.43
CA GLU A 208 -6.60 -19.27 5.61
C GLU A 208 -7.62 -18.30 6.24
N ASP A 209 -7.14 -17.28 6.95
CA ASP A 209 -8.01 -16.31 7.64
C ASP A 209 -8.51 -15.20 6.71
N VAL A 210 -7.89 -15.06 5.53
CA VAL A 210 -8.26 -14.09 4.52
C VAL A 210 -9.41 -14.65 3.67
N PRO A 211 -10.61 -14.03 3.69
CA PRO A 211 -11.76 -14.51 2.92
C PRO A 211 -11.49 -14.56 1.42
N ILE A 212 -12.18 -15.46 0.71
CA ILE A 212 -12.05 -15.60 -0.74
C ILE A 212 -12.57 -14.33 -1.42
N CYS A 213 -11.94 -13.91 -2.52
CA CYS A 213 -12.34 -12.73 -3.28
C CYS A 213 -13.83 -12.80 -3.69
N SER A 214 -14.51 -11.65 -3.71
CA SER A 214 -15.91 -11.56 -4.16
C SER A 214 -16.08 -12.15 -5.56
N LYS A 215 -17.15 -12.93 -5.75
CA LYS A 215 -17.60 -13.52 -7.03
C LYS A 215 -17.67 -12.51 -8.18
N TYR A 216 -17.83 -11.22 -7.88
CA TYR A 216 -17.92 -10.12 -8.85
C TYR A 216 -16.63 -9.27 -8.95
N ASP A 217 -15.66 -9.48 -8.07
CA ASP A 217 -14.35 -8.81 -8.04
C ASP A 217 -13.24 -9.73 -8.60
N MET A 218 -13.49 -11.04 -8.68
CA MET A 218 -12.61 -12.05 -9.30
C MET A 218 -12.11 -11.67 -10.70
N CYS A 219 -10.92 -12.19 -11.04
CA CYS A 219 -10.21 -11.91 -12.28
C CYS A 219 -11.03 -12.36 -13.49
N ASP A 220 -11.47 -13.61 -13.53
CA ASP A 220 -12.08 -14.24 -14.72
C ASP A 220 -13.38 -13.57 -15.12
N TYR A 221 -14.28 -13.33 -14.17
CA TYR A 221 -15.53 -12.61 -14.41
C TYR A 221 -15.30 -11.21 -15.02
N ASN A 222 -14.28 -10.49 -14.54
CA ASN A 222 -13.98 -9.14 -15.03
C ASN A 222 -13.20 -9.18 -16.36
N THR A 223 -12.33 -10.16 -16.56
CA THR A 223 -11.59 -10.43 -17.80
C THR A 223 -12.53 -10.83 -18.92
N ASP A 224 -13.43 -11.80 -18.72
CA ASP A 224 -14.44 -12.21 -19.71
C ASP A 224 -15.35 -11.04 -20.12
N ARG A 225 -15.74 -10.21 -19.13
CA ARG A 225 -16.51 -8.99 -19.39
C ARG A 225 -15.73 -7.97 -20.22
N PHE A 226 -14.43 -7.83 -19.99
CA PHE A 226 -13.58 -6.90 -20.74
C PHE A 226 -13.28 -7.45 -22.14
N GLU A 227 -12.98 -8.74 -22.27
CA GLU A 227 -12.80 -9.46 -23.54
C GLU A 227 -14.04 -9.32 -24.42
N TYR A 228 -15.26 -9.51 -23.87
CA TYR A 228 -16.52 -9.23 -24.58
C TYR A 228 -16.62 -7.77 -25.09
N LEU A 229 -16.21 -6.78 -24.29
CA LEU A 229 -16.24 -5.36 -24.71
C LEU A 229 -15.15 -5.03 -25.74
N TRP A 230 -14.01 -5.72 -25.69
CA TRP A 230 -12.89 -5.61 -26.63
C TRP A 230 -13.26 -6.19 -28.00
N GLN A 231 -13.76 -7.43 -28.04
CA GLN A 231 -14.26 -8.06 -29.28
C GLN A 231 -15.36 -7.22 -29.94
N LYS A 232 -16.23 -6.60 -29.13
CA LYS A 232 -17.27 -5.69 -29.63
C LYS A 232 -16.74 -4.36 -30.18
N GLU A 233 -15.58 -3.87 -29.73
CA GLU A 233 -14.94 -2.70 -30.35
C GLU A 233 -14.26 -3.10 -31.66
N LEU A 234 -13.55 -4.25 -31.70
CA LEU A 234 -12.96 -4.82 -32.92
C LEU A 234 -14.01 -5.02 -34.02
N GLN A 235 -15.16 -5.64 -33.70
CA GLN A 235 -16.27 -5.83 -34.64
C GLN A 235 -16.87 -4.53 -35.18
N ARG A 236 -16.76 -3.41 -34.43
CA ARG A 236 -17.40 -2.12 -34.78
C ARG A 236 -16.49 -1.13 -35.49
N ARG A 237 -15.17 -1.26 -35.32
CA ARG A 237 -14.18 -0.31 -35.83
C ARG A 237 -13.11 -0.97 -36.70
N GLY A 238 -13.10 -2.30 -36.79
CA GLY A 238 -11.99 -3.05 -37.38
C GLY A 238 -10.78 -3.07 -36.44
N LYS A 239 -9.77 -3.87 -36.83
CA LYS A 239 -8.55 -4.09 -36.04
C LYS A 239 -7.72 -2.80 -35.85
N GLU A 240 -7.70 -1.94 -36.87
CA GLU A 240 -6.84 -0.75 -36.91
C GLU A 240 -7.40 0.45 -36.11
N ASN A 241 -8.73 0.63 -36.09
CA ASN A 241 -9.37 1.76 -35.39
C ASN A 241 -9.92 1.39 -33.99
N ALA A 242 -9.65 0.18 -33.51
CA ALA A 242 -10.00 -0.28 -32.17
C ALA A 242 -9.11 0.37 -31.12
N SER A 243 -9.70 0.96 -30.09
CA SER A 243 -8.97 1.72 -29.06
C SER A 243 -9.19 1.13 -27.67
N PHE A 244 -8.11 0.68 -27.04
CA PHE A 244 -8.12 0.12 -25.68
C PHE A 244 -8.71 1.12 -24.66
N HIS A 245 -8.31 2.38 -24.74
CA HIS A 245 -8.83 3.47 -23.90
C HIS A 245 -10.36 3.58 -23.96
N ARG A 246 -10.97 3.48 -25.15
CA ARG A 246 -12.45 3.50 -25.28
C ARG A 246 -13.12 2.31 -24.59
N VAL A 247 -12.47 1.13 -24.62
CA VAL A 247 -12.99 -0.10 -23.97
C VAL A 247 -12.86 0.00 -22.45
N VAL A 248 -11.71 0.50 -21.95
CA VAL A 248 -11.51 0.85 -20.54
C VAL A 248 -12.60 1.81 -20.05
N LEU A 249 -12.78 2.95 -20.74
CA LEU A 249 -13.83 3.92 -20.41
C LEU A 249 -15.21 3.25 -20.41
N ARG A 250 -15.54 2.42 -21.40
CA ARG A 250 -16.82 1.70 -21.48
C ARG A 250 -17.01 0.68 -20.34
N PHE A 251 -15.94 0.07 -19.83
CA PHE A 251 -15.97 -0.87 -18.71
C PHE A 251 -16.25 -0.16 -17.36
N VAL A 252 -15.68 1.02 -17.15
CA VAL A 252 -15.85 1.81 -15.91
C VAL A 252 -17.03 2.79 -15.94
N ARG A 253 -17.45 3.27 -17.12
CA ARG A 253 -18.39 4.41 -17.33
C ARG A 253 -19.51 4.51 -16.32
N THR A 254 -20.30 3.46 -16.12
CA THR A 254 -21.50 3.54 -15.27
C THR A 254 -21.18 3.67 -13.79
N ARG A 255 -20.03 3.15 -13.35
CA ARG A 255 -19.54 3.29 -11.96
C ARG A 255 -18.87 4.65 -11.77
N LEU A 256 -18.09 5.10 -12.77
CA LEU A 256 -17.47 6.42 -12.77
C LEU A 256 -18.52 7.55 -12.75
N ILE A 257 -19.60 7.45 -13.53
CA ILE A 257 -20.69 8.45 -13.50
C ILE A 257 -21.37 8.50 -12.13
N VAL A 258 -21.69 7.34 -11.52
CA VAL A 258 -22.30 7.30 -10.18
C VAL A 258 -21.36 7.87 -9.12
N GLY A 259 -20.08 7.48 -9.14
CA GLY A 259 -19.06 8.04 -8.26
C GLY A 259 -18.90 9.55 -8.43
N LEU A 260 -18.92 10.06 -9.67
CA LEU A 260 -18.84 11.49 -9.96
C LEU A 260 -20.06 12.27 -9.46
N ILE A 261 -21.28 11.72 -9.60
CA ILE A 261 -22.50 12.36 -9.07
C ILE A 261 -22.45 12.45 -7.54
N ILE A 262 -22.10 11.36 -6.85
CA ILE A 262 -21.94 11.35 -5.38
C ILE A 262 -20.82 12.31 -4.97
N PHE A 263 -19.74 12.39 -5.76
CA PHE A 263 -18.64 13.32 -5.48
C PHE A 263 -19.09 14.78 -5.64
N ILE A 264 -19.80 15.14 -6.70
CA ILE A 264 -20.37 16.49 -6.87
C ILE A 264 -21.31 16.85 -5.70
N ILE A 265 -22.16 15.92 -5.24
CA ILE A 265 -23.00 16.13 -4.06
C ILE A 265 -22.13 16.36 -2.80
N THR A 266 -21.05 15.59 -2.64
CA THR A 266 -20.08 15.77 -1.54
C THR A 266 -19.41 17.14 -1.57
N LEU A 267 -19.03 17.62 -2.77
CA LEU A 267 -18.42 18.95 -2.95
C LEU A 267 -19.42 20.06 -2.63
N VAL A 268 -20.67 19.93 -3.10
CA VAL A 268 -21.76 20.88 -2.81
C VAL A 268 -22.07 20.93 -1.32
N LEU A 269 -22.14 19.78 -0.63
CA LEU A 269 -22.33 19.72 0.83
C LEU A 269 -21.12 20.28 1.59
N GLY A 270 -19.90 20.02 1.12
CA GLY A 270 -18.68 20.62 1.69
C GLY A 270 -18.58 22.13 1.49
N PHE A 271 -19.31 22.66 0.52
CA PHE A 271 -19.45 24.10 0.33
C PHE A 271 -20.56 24.68 1.23
N ILE A 272 -21.77 24.13 1.10
CA ILE A 272 -22.98 24.60 1.80
C ILE A 272 -22.87 24.46 3.32
N GLY A 273 -22.27 23.38 3.83
CA GLY A 273 -22.15 23.07 5.26
C GLY A 273 -21.52 24.24 6.04
N PRO A 274 -20.25 24.58 5.78
CA PRO A 274 -19.62 25.74 6.39
C PRO A 274 -20.29 27.07 5.98
N THR A 275 -20.46 27.34 4.69
CA THR A 275 -20.87 28.68 4.22
C THR A 275 -22.26 29.12 4.65
N ILE A 276 -23.21 28.20 4.83
CA ILE A 276 -24.56 28.51 5.31
C ILE A 276 -24.61 28.36 6.83
N PHE A 277 -24.36 27.15 7.36
CA PHE A 277 -24.63 26.88 8.78
C PHE A 277 -23.66 27.64 9.70
N MET A 278 -22.36 27.76 9.37
CA MET A 278 -21.43 28.55 10.18
C MET A 278 -21.77 30.05 10.13
N ARG A 279 -22.11 30.57 8.94
CA ARG A 279 -22.49 31.99 8.77
C ARG A 279 -23.70 32.35 9.62
N TYR A 280 -24.77 31.57 9.56
CA TYR A 280 -25.96 31.80 10.36
C TYR A 280 -25.74 31.54 11.85
N LEU A 281 -24.88 30.58 12.23
CA LEU A 281 -24.50 30.36 13.63
C LEU A 281 -23.72 31.55 14.23
N ILE A 282 -22.76 32.13 13.49
CA ILE A 282 -22.02 33.34 13.93
C ILE A 282 -22.94 34.57 13.96
N THR A 283 -23.84 34.69 12.98
CA THR A 283 -24.84 35.78 12.94
C THR A 283 -25.79 35.66 14.12
N TRP A 284 -26.26 34.45 14.45
CA TRP A 284 -27.03 34.17 15.67
C TRP A 284 -26.25 34.53 16.92
N LEU A 285 -24.96 34.18 17.02
CA LEU A 285 -24.11 34.54 18.17
C LEU A 285 -23.92 36.07 18.35
N SER A 286 -24.21 36.85 17.30
CA SER A 286 -24.10 38.32 17.30
C SER A 286 -25.43 39.02 17.61
N ASN A 287 -26.54 38.28 17.70
CA ASN A 287 -27.90 38.78 17.90
C ASN A 287 -28.54 38.12 19.13
N ASP A 288 -29.44 38.83 19.82
CA ASP A 288 -30.07 38.33 21.06
C ASP A 288 -31.27 37.39 20.76
N GLU A 289 -31.01 36.35 19.97
CA GLU A 289 -31.99 35.43 19.36
C GLU A 289 -32.15 34.12 20.17
N PRO A 290 -33.35 33.49 20.21
CA PRO A 290 -33.60 32.28 20.99
C PRO A 290 -32.61 31.13 20.77
N ILE A 291 -32.15 30.52 21.86
CA ILE A 291 -31.16 29.42 21.89
C ILE A 291 -31.54 28.24 20.97
N LEU A 292 -32.84 27.98 20.79
CA LEU A 292 -33.35 26.94 19.89
C LEU A 292 -32.92 27.15 18.43
N ILE A 293 -32.77 28.40 17.98
CA ILE A 293 -32.33 28.75 16.62
C ILE A 293 -30.83 28.45 16.48
N GLY A 294 -30.00 28.86 17.44
CA GLY A 294 -28.58 28.51 17.50
C GLY A 294 -28.34 26.99 17.52
N LEU A 295 -29.12 26.26 18.33
CA LEU A 295 -29.06 24.79 18.38
C LEU A 295 -29.43 24.16 17.03
N ALA A 296 -30.44 24.68 16.33
CA ALA A 296 -30.83 24.20 15.01
C ALA A 296 -29.73 24.41 13.95
N TRP A 297 -29.06 25.57 13.95
CA TRP A 297 -27.91 25.82 13.06
C TRP A 297 -26.72 24.90 13.37
N ALA A 298 -26.40 24.71 14.65
CA ALA A 298 -25.33 23.81 15.09
C ALA A 298 -25.61 22.34 14.72
N PHE A 299 -26.84 21.85 14.95
CA PHE A 299 -27.25 20.51 14.54
C PHE A 299 -27.25 20.35 13.01
N GLY A 300 -27.68 21.38 12.28
CA GLY A 300 -27.62 21.42 10.82
C GLY A 300 -26.19 21.32 10.28
N LEU A 301 -25.24 22.03 10.89
CA LEU A 301 -23.81 21.93 10.57
C LEU A 301 -23.31 20.48 10.76
N ILE A 302 -23.52 19.91 11.95
CA ILE A 302 -23.11 18.52 12.28
C ILE A 302 -23.73 17.51 11.31
N PHE A 303 -25.02 17.64 11.01
CA PHE A 303 -25.72 16.74 10.10
C PHE A 303 -25.20 16.86 8.66
N SER A 304 -25.00 18.09 8.15
CA SER A 304 -24.48 18.33 6.81
C SER A 304 -23.07 17.74 6.63
N GLU A 305 -22.22 17.88 7.66
CA GLU A 305 -20.86 17.38 7.69
C GLU A 305 -20.80 15.85 7.80
N PHE A 306 -21.67 15.26 8.62
CA PHE A 306 -21.82 13.81 8.74
C PHE A 306 -22.25 13.17 7.40
N VAL A 307 -23.24 13.75 6.72
CA VAL A 307 -23.66 13.30 5.38
C VAL A 307 -22.52 13.48 4.37
N ARG A 308 -21.79 14.60 4.41
CA ARG A 308 -20.62 14.83 3.54
C ARG A 308 -19.54 13.76 3.70
N ILE A 309 -19.16 13.45 4.94
CA ILE A 309 -18.14 12.43 5.25
C ILE A 309 -18.58 11.05 4.73
N ILE A 310 -19.85 10.68 4.93
CA ILE A 310 -20.43 9.44 4.41
C ILE A 310 -20.35 9.37 2.88
N MET A 311 -20.76 10.43 2.19
CA MET A 311 -20.76 10.47 0.72
C MET A 311 -19.32 10.44 0.16
N PHE A 312 -18.37 11.10 0.83
CA PHE A 312 -16.95 11.00 0.49
C PHE A 312 -16.41 9.56 0.62
N GLY A 313 -16.73 8.88 1.73
CA GLY A 313 -16.38 7.47 1.94
C GLY A 313 -16.96 6.54 0.86
N LEU A 314 -18.20 6.77 0.43
CA LEU A 314 -18.84 6.05 -0.66
C LEU A 314 -18.13 6.23 -2.01
N VAL A 315 -17.68 7.46 -2.33
CA VAL A 315 -16.89 7.74 -3.55
C VAL A 315 -15.62 6.89 -3.56
N TRP A 316 -14.85 6.91 -2.48
CA TRP A 316 -13.64 6.10 -2.35
C TRP A 316 -13.92 4.60 -2.47
N SER A 317 -14.93 4.08 -1.77
CA SER A 317 -15.36 2.67 -1.87
C SER A 317 -15.70 2.25 -3.32
N ILE A 318 -16.46 3.08 -4.04
CA ILE A 318 -16.83 2.81 -5.45
C ILE A 318 -15.61 2.87 -6.36
N ASN A 319 -14.74 3.86 -6.15
CA ASN A 319 -13.52 4.07 -6.93
C ASN A 319 -12.52 2.92 -6.75
N TYR A 320 -12.20 2.53 -5.51
CA TYR A 320 -11.30 1.42 -5.21
C TYR A 320 -11.78 0.10 -5.83
N ARG A 321 -13.04 -0.31 -5.58
CA ARG A 321 -13.60 -1.53 -6.22
C ARG A 321 -13.60 -1.43 -7.75
N THR A 322 -13.81 -0.23 -8.33
CA THR A 322 -13.80 -0.05 -9.79
C THR A 322 -12.39 -0.15 -10.36
N GLY A 323 -11.39 0.38 -9.67
CA GLY A 323 -9.97 0.23 -9.97
C GLY A 323 -9.53 -1.23 -9.92
N ILE A 324 -9.78 -1.94 -8.81
CA ILE A 324 -9.40 -3.37 -8.64
C ILE A 324 -9.95 -4.21 -9.79
N ARG A 325 -11.26 -4.10 -10.06
CA ARG A 325 -11.93 -4.84 -11.15
C ARG A 325 -11.36 -4.52 -12.54
N LEU A 326 -10.96 -3.27 -12.78
CA LEU A 326 -10.33 -2.90 -14.06
C LEU A 326 -8.91 -3.46 -14.15
N ARG A 327 -8.11 -3.31 -13.09
CA ARG A 327 -6.75 -3.85 -13.03
C ARG A 327 -6.75 -5.36 -13.27
N ALA A 328 -7.57 -6.10 -12.54
CA ALA A 328 -7.72 -7.54 -12.71
C ALA A 328 -8.11 -7.92 -14.15
N ALA A 329 -9.11 -7.23 -14.73
CA ALA A 329 -9.51 -7.46 -16.13
C ALA A 329 -8.39 -7.20 -17.14
N CYS A 330 -7.61 -6.13 -16.95
CA CYS A 330 -6.47 -5.82 -17.81
C CYS A 330 -5.38 -6.89 -17.70
N LEU A 331 -4.98 -7.25 -16.48
CA LEU A 331 -3.97 -8.27 -16.22
C LEU A 331 -4.36 -9.64 -16.78
N GLY A 332 -5.60 -10.09 -16.52
CA GLY A 332 -6.11 -11.35 -17.05
C GLY A 332 -6.22 -11.37 -18.58
N LEU A 333 -6.56 -10.24 -19.22
CA LEU A 333 -6.57 -10.14 -20.68
C LEU A 333 -5.15 -10.16 -21.28
N ILE A 334 -4.19 -9.49 -20.64
CA ILE A 334 -2.78 -9.55 -21.06
C ILE A 334 -2.24 -10.97 -20.89
N TYR A 335 -2.52 -11.64 -19.76
CA TYR A 335 -2.14 -13.03 -19.52
C TYR A 335 -2.74 -13.98 -20.57
N LYS A 336 -4.07 -13.93 -20.80
CA LYS A 336 -4.74 -14.67 -21.89
C LYS A 336 -4.13 -14.38 -23.27
N LYS A 337 -3.57 -13.19 -23.50
CA LYS A 337 -2.91 -12.83 -24.76
C LYS A 337 -1.49 -13.40 -24.86
N LEU A 338 -0.71 -13.37 -23.77
CA LEU A 338 0.62 -13.96 -23.69
C LEU A 338 0.59 -15.47 -23.91
N MET A 339 -0.33 -16.18 -23.25
CA MET A 339 -0.55 -17.63 -23.43
C MET A 339 -1.02 -18.02 -24.85
N ARG A 340 -1.29 -17.04 -25.73
CA ARG A 340 -1.68 -17.22 -27.14
C ARG A 340 -0.67 -16.58 -28.12
N LEU A 341 0.50 -16.16 -27.65
CA LEU A 341 1.59 -15.65 -28.47
C LEU A 341 2.68 -16.71 -28.55
N SER A 342 3.07 -17.11 -29.77
CA SER A 342 4.20 -18.01 -30.01
C SER A 342 5.56 -17.33 -29.83
N ASN A 343 5.61 -16.01 -29.96
CA ASN A 343 6.80 -15.19 -29.74
C ASN A 343 6.36 -13.80 -29.26
N LEU A 344 7.14 -13.16 -28.39
CA LEU A 344 6.93 -11.77 -27.96
C LEU A 344 7.28 -10.76 -29.07
N GLY A 345 8.01 -11.20 -30.11
CA GLY A 345 8.48 -10.35 -31.20
C GLY A 345 9.54 -9.38 -30.70
N ASN A 346 9.41 -8.10 -31.05
CA ASN A 346 10.35 -7.05 -30.64
C ASN A 346 10.12 -6.57 -29.18
N LYS A 347 9.60 -7.42 -28.28
CA LYS A 347 9.29 -7.08 -26.90
C LYS A 347 10.04 -7.96 -25.92
N SER A 348 10.72 -7.34 -24.97
CA SER A 348 11.46 -8.06 -23.93
C SER A 348 10.54 -8.57 -22.82
N ILE A 349 10.97 -9.61 -22.12
CA ILE A 349 10.31 -10.11 -20.91
C ILE A 349 10.21 -8.99 -19.85
N GLY A 350 11.23 -8.13 -19.74
CA GLY A 350 11.22 -6.96 -18.84
C GLY A 350 10.13 -5.94 -19.16
N GLU A 351 9.85 -5.67 -20.44
CA GLU A 351 8.72 -4.81 -20.83
C GLU A 351 7.37 -5.41 -20.44
N VAL A 352 7.22 -6.74 -20.56
CA VAL A 352 6.02 -7.45 -20.12
C VAL A 352 5.87 -7.37 -18.59
N ILE A 353 6.93 -7.62 -17.83
CA ILE A 353 6.91 -7.49 -16.37
C ILE A 353 6.52 -6.06 -15.96
N ASN A 354 7.08 -5.04 -16.61
CA ASN A 354 6.72 -3.64 -16.36
C ASN A 354 5.23 -3.34 -16.64
N LEU A 355 4.65 -3.96 -17.66
CA LEU A 355 3.21 -3.82 -17.98
C LEU A 355 2.32 -4.38 -16.85
N PHE A 356 2.69 -5.52 -16.25
CA PHE A 356 1.98 -6.12 -15.12
C PHE A 356 2.18 -5.34 -13.81
N ALA A 357 3.40 -4.92 -13.51
CA ALA A 357 3.75 -4.27 -12.26
C ALA A 357 3.33 -2.79 -12.23
N ASN A 358 3.82 -1.99 -13.18
CA ASN A 358 3.75 -0.54 -13.13
C ASN A 358 2.56 0.04 -13.90
N ASP A 359 2.33 -0.39 -15.14
CA ASP A 359 1.29 0.24 -15.97
C ASP A 359 -0.12 -0.18 -15.53
N ALA A 360 -0.31 -1.42 -15.08
CA ALA A 360 -1.56 -1.85 -14.45
C ALA A 360 -1.84 -1.15 -13.11
N GLN A 361 -0.80 -0.81 -12.34
CA GLN A 361 -0.92 0.02 -11.13
C GLN A 361 -1.35 1.45 -11.49
N ARG A 362 -0.70 2.08 -12.48
CA ARG A 362 -1.09 3.41 -12.97
C ARG A 362 -2.55 3.47 -13.44
N ILE A 363 -3.01 2.45 -14.17
CA ILE A 363 -4.41 2.35 -14.60
C ILE A 363 -5.38 2.29 -13.40
N TYR A 364 -5.00 1.56 -12.34
CA TYR A 364 -5.74 1.55 -11.08
C TYR A 364 -5.77 2.95 -10.44
N ASP A 365 -4.63 3.61 -10.30
CA ASP A 365 -4.50 4.93 -9.68
C ASP A 365 -5.33 5.99 -10.44
N TYR A 366 -5.31 5.97 -11.77
CA TYR A 366 -6.13 6.86 -12.62
C TYR A 366 -7.63 6.67 -12.41
N VAL A 367 -8.12 5.44 -12.19
CA VAL A 367 -9.53 5.19 -11.90
C VAL A 367 -9.89 5.59 -10.47
N VAL A 368 -8.97 5.39 -9.53
CA VAL A 368 -9.17 5.72 -8.12
C VAL A 368 -9.23 7.23 -7.89
N LEU A 369 -8.26 7.97 -8.47
CA LEU A 369 -8.10 9.42 -8.30
C LEU A 369 -8.84 10.23 -9.37
N GLY A 370 -9.28 9.62 -10.47
CA GLY A 370 -9.91 10.30 -11.61
C GLY A 370 -11.04 11.28 -11.24
N PRO A 371 -11.98 10.94 -10.34
CA PRO A 371 -13.02 11.87 -9.92
C PRO A 371 -12.49 13.13 -9.23
N LEU A 372 -11.36 13.08 -8.50
CA LEU A 372 -10.75 14.27 -7.89
C LEU A 372 -10.23 15.25 -8.96
N ILE A 373 -9.63 14.72 -10.04
CA ILE A 373 -9.15 15.51 -11.18
C ILE A 373 -10.32 16.25 -11.84
N VAL A 374 -11.47 15.58 -11.99
CA VAL A 374 -12.69 16.19 -12.57
C VAL A 374 -13.32 17.19 -11.61
N GLY A 375 -13.37 16.90 -10.30
CA GLY A 375 -14.02 17.76 -9.31
C GLY A 375 -13.24 19.02 -8.92
N GLY A 376 -11.90 18.99 -8.97
CA GLY A 376 -11.04 20.13 -8.62
C GLY A 376 -11.44 21.44 -9.29
N PRO A 377 -11.61 21.48 -10.63
CA PRO A 377 -12.14 22.64 -11.33
C PRO A 377 -13.52 23.12 -10.85
N PHE A 378 -14.46 22.22 -10.51
CA PHE A 378 -15.76 22.61 -9.99
C PHE A 378 -15.66 23.25 -8.59
N VAL A 379 -14.80 22.74 -7.71
CA VAL A 379 -14.53 23.37 -6.40
C VAL A 379 -13.92 24.75 -6.59
N ALA A 380 -12.92 24.87 -7.46
CA ALA A 380 -12.26 26.15 -7.75
C ALA A 380 -13.27 27.18 -8.27
N ILE A 381 -14.07 26.84 -9.30
CA ILE A 381 -15.08 27.74 -9.87
C ILE A 381 -16.13 28.13 -8.82
N GLY A 382 -16.64 27.17 -8.04
CA GLY A 382 -17.63 27.43 -6.99
C GLY A 382 -17.10 28.35 -5.88
N GLY A 383 -15.87 28.10 -5.41
CA GLY A 383 -15.21 28.96 -4.43
C GLY A 383 -14.97 30.38 -4.95
N VAL A 384 -14.49 30.52 -6.19
CA VAL A 384 -14.31 31.83 -6.84
C VAL A 384 -15.62 32.62 -6.91
N ILE A 385 -16.71 31.99 -7.37
CA ILE A 385 -18.03 32.64 -7.46
C ILE A 385 -18.52 33.09 -6.08
N TYR A 386 -18.36 32.26 -5.05
CA TYR A 386 -18.80 32.59 -3.69
C TYR A 386 -17.98 33.70 -3.05
N ILE A 387 -16.65 33.68 -3.13
CA ILE A 387 -15.81 34.71 -2.52
C ILE A 387 -16.05 36.07 -3.23
N LEU A 388 -16.26 36.07 -4.55
CA LEU A 388 -16.72 37.25 -5.30
C LEU A 388 -18.11 37.74 -4.84
N TRP A 389 -19.03 36.84 -4.48
CA TRP A 389 -20.34 37.22 -3.95
C TRP A 389 -20.27 37.75 -2.50
N LEU A 390 -19.34 37.24 -1.70
CA LEU A 390 -19.20 37.56 -0.27
C LEU A 390 -18.40 38.85 -0.01
N LEU A 391 -17.28 39.06 -0.72
CA LEU A 391 -16.37 40.21 -0.54
C LEU A 391 -16.34 41.17 -1.74
N GLY A 392 -17.11 40.88 -2.80
CA GLY A 392 -17.13 41.70 -4.01
C GLY A 392 -15.83 41.63 -4.82
N PRO A 393 -15.51 42.67 -5.61
CA PRO A 393 -14.31 42.71 -6.46
C PRO A 393 -12.97 42.55 -5.71
N TRP A 394 -12.93 42.82 -4.40
CA TRP A 394 -11.70 42.71 -3.60
C TRP A 394 -11.17 41.28 -3.50
N ALA A 395 -12.04 40.28 -3.69
CA ALA A 395 -11.67 38.86 -3.85
C ALA A 395 -10.69 38.60 -5.00
N LEU A 396 -10.67 39.47 -6.04
CA LEU A 396 -9.73 39.38 -7.16
C LEU A 396 -8.26 39.42 -6.71
N PHE A 397 -7.94 40.14 -5.62
CA PHE A 397 -6.57 40.24 -5.11
C PHE A 397 -6.06 38.94 -4.50
N GLY A 398 -6.89 38.23 -3.71
CA GLY A 398 -6.56 36.89 -3.20
C GLY A 398 -6.42 35.86 -4.32
N MET A 399 -7.28 35.92 -5.34
CA MET A 399 -7.14 35.07 -6.52
C MET A 399 -5.85 35.37 -7.31
N LEU A 400 -5.48 36.64 -7.44
CA LEU A 400 -4.19 37.03 -8.04
C LEU A 400 -3.02 36.46 -7.24
N THR A 401 -3.08 36.41 -5.90
CA THR A 401 -2.08 35.71 -5.07
C THR A 401 -1.96 34.24 -5.47
N PHE A 402 -3.07 33.49 -5.58
CA PHE A 402 -3.02 32.08 -6.03
C PHE A 402 -2.41 31.93 -7.43
N VAL A 403 -2.76 32.80 -8.37
CA VAL A 403 -2.22 32.77 -9.75
C VAL A 403 -0.71 33.05 -9.76
N LEU A 404 -0.22 33.99 -8.95
CA LEU A 404 1.22 34.32 -8.83
C LEU A 404 2.02 33.19 -8.14
N PHE A 405 1.41 32.46 -7.20
CA PHE A 405 2.05 31.32 -6.55
C PHE A 405 2.16 30.08 -7.45
N TYR A 406 1.31 29.94 -8.46
CA TYR A 406 1.32 28.81 -9.39
C TYR A 406 2.64 28.62 -10.18
N PRO A 407 3.21 29.64 -10.87
CA PRO A 407 4.50 29.51 -11.55
C PRO A 407 5.66 29.28 -10.57
N PHE A 408 5.59 29.84 -9.35
CA PHE A 408 6.59 29.60 -8.31
C PHE A 408 6.57 28.14 -7.83
N GLN A 409 5.38 27.58 -7.54
CA GLN A 409 5.20 26.16 -7.21
C GLN A 409 5.67 25.24 -8.35
N TYR A 410 5.42 25.62 -9.61
CA TYR A 410 5.93 24.91 -10.78
C TYR A 410 7.47 24.92 -10.84
N GLY A 411 8.11 26.07 -10.57
CA GLY A 411 9.57 26.19 -10.47
C GLY A 411 10.17 25.28 -9.40
N ILE A 412 9.61 25.30 -8.18
CA ILE A 412 9.99 24.41 -7.07
C ILE A 412 9.80 22.93 -7.45
N SER A 413 8.72 22.58 -8.14
CA SER A 413 8.45 21.21 -8.61
C SER A 413 9.46 20.73 -9.67
N ARG A 414 9.87 21.63 -10.58
CA ARG A 414 10.93 21.36 -11.57
C ARG A 414 12.29 21.18 -10.89
N LEU A 415 12.61 22.00 -9.89
CA LEU A 415 13.85 21.91 -9.12
C LEU A 415 13.90 20.61 -8.28
N THR A 416 12.79 20.23 -7.64
CA THR A 416 12.63 18.93 -6.95
C THR A 416 12.90 17.77 -7.91
N SER A 417 12.32 17.83 -9.12
CA SER A 417 12.51 16.80 -10.15
C SER A 417 13.95 16.72 -10.64
N TYR A 418 14.63 17.85 -10.77
CA TYR A 418 16.05 17.93 -11.13
C TYR A 418 16.95 17.27 -10.07
N PHE A 419 16.82 17.67 -8.79
CA PHE A 419 17.61 17.07 -7.71
C PHE A 419 17.30 15.58 -7.53
N ARG A 420 16.03 15.16 -7.63
CA ARG A 420 15.65 13.75 -7.61
C ARG A 420 16.33 12.96 -8.74
N ARG A 421 16.32 13.46 -9.98
CA ARG A 421 16.99 12.79 -11.11
C ARG A 421 18.50 12.66 -10.87
N ARG A 422 19.16 13.73 -10.39
CA ARG A 422 20.60 13.70 -10.13
C ARG A 422 20.97 12.79 -8.95
N THR A 423 20.12 12.74 -7.92
CA THR A 423 20.26 11.81 -6.78
C THR A 423 20.23 10.37 -7.28
N VAL A 424 19.20 9.98 -8.04
CA VAL A 424 19.07 8.62 -8.58
C VAL A 424 20.31 8.18 -9.37
N MET A 425 20.91 9.06 -10.17
CA MET A 425 22.15 8.73 -10.90
C MET A 425 23.35 8.42 -9.99
N VAL A 426 23.49 9.14 -8.85
CA VAL A 426 24.59 8.90 -7.90
C VAL A 426 24.30 7.71 -6.98
N THR A 427 23.02 7.48 -6.65
CA THR A 427 22.59 6.26 -5.94
C THR A 427 22.87 5.01 -6.80
N ASP A 428 22.61 5.07 -8.11
CA ASP A 428 22.89 4.00 -9.06
C ASP A 428 24.40 3.72 -9.18
N GLU A 429 25.22 4.77 -9.32
CA GLU A 429 26.69 4.70 -9.26
C GLU A 429 27.18 3.99 -7.98
N ARG A 430 26.61 4.34 -6.81
CA ARG A 430 26.94 3.70 -5.52
C ARG A 430 26.52 2.23 -5.49
N VAL A 431 25.33 1.89 -5.96
CA VAL A 431 24.80 0.52 -5.93
C VAL A 431 25.62 -0.38 -6.86
N CYS A 432 25.95 0.08 -8.07
CA CYS A 432 26.81 -0.64 -9.00
C CYS A 432 28.20 -0.91 -8.40
N LYS A 433 28.86 0.12 -7.85
CA LYS A 433 30.17 -0.04 -7.19
C LYS A 433 30.15 -0.94 -5.95
N MET A 434 29.05 -0.93 -5.20
CA MET A 434 28.87 -1.87 -4.08
C MET A 434 28.73 -3.31 -4.57
N ASN A 435 28.05 -3.54 -5.70
CA ASN A 435 27.87 -4.87 -6.28
C ASN A 435 29.17 -5.44 -6.85
N GLU A 436 29.98 -4.61 -7.54
CA GLU A 436 31.33 -4.97 -7.96
C GLU A 436 32.21 -5.40 -6.76
N LEU A 437 32.17 -4.64 -5.66
CA LEU A 437 32.95 -4.93 -4.44
C LEU A 437 32.55 -6.29 -3.84
N LEU A 438 31.24 -6.56 -3.71
CA LEU A 438 30.74 -7.83 -3.19
C LEU A 438 31.15 -9.03 -4.07
N THR A 439 31.15 -8.85 -5.39
CA THR A 439 31.58 -9.89 -6.35
C THR A 439 33.07 -10.26 -6.17
N PHE A 440 33.93 -9.28 -5.88
CA PHE A 440 35.38 -9.48 -5.74
C PHE A 440 35.89 -9.49 -4.29
N VAL A 441 35.02 -9.76 -3.31
CA VAL A 441 35.35 -9.63 -1.88
C VAL A 441 36.52 -10.53 -1.42
N LYS A 442 36.65 -11.76 -1.97
CA LYS A 442 37.78 -12.68 -1.67
C LYS A 442 39.13 -12.01 -2.04
N LEU A 443 39.23 -11.40 -3.22
CA LEU A 443 40.45 -10.70 -3.69
C LEU A 443 40.73 -9.42 -2.88
N ILE A 444 39.71 -8.62 -2.59
CA ILE A 444 39.86 -7.35 -1.87
C ILE A 444 40.42 -7.57 -0.45
N LYS A 445 40.00 -8.64 0.23
CA LYS A 445 40.57 -9.06 1.52
C LYS A 445 42.01 -9.57 1.37
N MET A 446 42.29 -10.39 0.37
CA MET A 446 43.64 -10.95 0.13
C MET A 446 44.70 -9.85 -0.05
N TYR A 447 44.35 -8.74 -0.69
CA TYR A 447 45.22 -7.58 -0.89
C TYR A 447 45.06 -6.45 0.16
N ALA A 448 44.25 -6.67 1.22
CA ALA A 448 43.93 -5.67 2.26
C ALA A 448 43.45 -4.31 1.72
N TRP A 449 42.69 -4.32 0.61
CA TRP A 449 42.25 -3.12 -0.09
C TRP A 449 40.99 -2.47 0.52
N GLU A 450 40.43 -2.99 1.62
CA GLU A 450 39.10 -2.57 2.11
C GLU A 450 39.03 -1.06 2.41
N LYS A 451 40.09 -0.50 3.00
CA LYS A 451 40.16 0.94 3.33
C LYS A 451 40.13 1.83 2.09
N SER A 452 40.73 1.39 0.98
CA SER A 452 40.75 2.13 -0.28
C SER A 452 39.33 2.20 -0.87
N PHE A 453 38.69 1.04 -1.07
CA PHE A 453 37.32 0.96 -1.56
C PHE A 453 36.30 1.65 -0.64
N ALA A 454 36.46 1.52 0.68
CA ALA A 454 35.60 2.21 1.65
C ALA A 454 35.69 3.74 1.51
N THR A 455 36.89 4.27 1.23
CA THR A 455 37.09 5.71 0.99
C THR A 455 36.39 6.14 -0.30
N SER A 456 36.58 5.42 -1.41
CA SER A 456 35.91 5.72 -2.69
C SER A 456 34.37 5.67 -2.58
N ILE A 457 33.82 4.69 -1.86
CA ILE A 457 32.36 4.59 -1.63
C ILE A 457 31.88 5.72 -0.71
N SER A 458 32.67 6.12 0.30
CA SER A 458 32.36 7.25 1.17
C SER A 458 32.28 8.57 0.40
N GLU A 459 33.16 8.79 -0.59
CA GLU A 459 33.10 9.96 -1.47
C GLU A 459 31.80 10.00 -2.30
N ILE A 460 31.42 8.87 -2.94
CA ILE A 460 30.15 8.75 -3.68
C ILE A 460 28.97 9.03 -2.74
N ARG A 461 28.96 8.43 -1.54
CA ARG A 461 27.93 8.64 -0.51
C ARG A 461 27.88 10.09 -0.02
N SER A 462 29.00 10.79 0.03
CA SER A 462 29.04 12.23 0.37
C SER A 462 28.38 13.08 -0.71
N ARG A 463 28.56 12.75 -2.00
CA ARG A 463 27.88 13.39 -3.13
C ARG A 463 26.37 13.10 -3.10
N GLU A 464 26.00 11.85 -2.89
CA GLU A 464 24.60 11.39 -2.72
C GLU A 464 23.90 12.16 -1.60
N ARG A 465 24.52 12.23 -0.41
CA ARG A 465 24.00 12.95 0.76
C ARG A 465 23.73 14.43 0.48
N ARG A 466 24.68 15.15 -0.14
CA ARG A 466 24.49 16.58 -0.47
C ARG A 466 23.35 16.82 -1.46
N LEU A 467 23.08 15.86 -2.35
CA LEU A 467 21.94 15.92 -3.28
C LEU A 467 20.62 15.59 -2.59
N LEU A 468 20.60 14.59 -1.71
CA LEU A 468 19.46 14.25 -0.87
C LEU A 468 19.06 15.42 0.04
N GLU A 469 20.01 16.05 0.73
CA GLU A 469 19.77 17.23 1.57
C GLU A 469 19.15 18.37 0.76
N LYS A 470 19.71 18.72 -0.40
CA LYS A 470 19.12 19.73 -1.31
C LYS A 470 17.73 19.36 -1.79
N SER A 471 17.49 18.09 -2.14
CA SER A 471 16.17 17.60 -2.53
C SER A 471 15.17 17.72 -1.37
N ALA A 472 15.58 17.38 -0.14
CA ALA A 472 14.74 17.46 1.04
C ALA A 472 14.39 18.91 1.40
N TYR A 473 15.32 19.86 1.30
CA TYR A 473 15.01 21.28 1.51
C TYR A 473 13.98 21.80 0.50
N VAL A 474 14.17 21.54 -0.80
CA VAL A 474 13.23 22.00 -1.85
C VAL A 474 11.86 21.32 -1.71
N GLN A 475 11.83 20.03 -1.35
CA GLN A 475 10.59 19.31 -1.08
C GLN A 475 9.88 19.85 0.18
N SER A 476 10.62 20.21 1.23
CA SER A 476 10.07 20.81 2.45
C SER A 476 9.43 22.17 2.17
N ILE A 477 10.07 23.00 1.34
CA ILE A 477 9.49 24.27 0.85
C ILE A 477 8.18 23.99 0.09
N SER A 478 8.19 23.02 -0.84
CA SER A 478 6.99 22.66 -1.62
C SER A 478 5.82 22.19 -0.75
N LEU A 479 6.10 21.46 0.34
CA LEU A 479 5.10 21.01 1.31
C LEU A 479 4.60 22.18 2.18
N ALA A 480 5.49 23.06 2.64
CA ALA A 480 5.14 24.22 3.46
C ALA A 480 4.31 25.27 2.69
N MET A 481 4.48 25.37 1.37
CA MET A 481 3.70 26.28 0.54
C MET A 481 2.20 25.95 0.52
N ALA A 482 1.82 24.67 0.53
CA ALA A 482 0.41 24.26 0.42
C ALA A 482 -0.52 24.87 1.48
N PRO A 483 -0.19 24.85 2.81
CA PRO A 483 -0.97 25.56 3.82
C PRO A 483 -0.68 27.08 3.89
N THR A 484 0.49 27.54 3.44
CA THR A 484 0.89 28.96 3.55
C THR A 484 0.19 29.85 2.52
N VAL A 485 -0.01 29.38 1.29
CA VAL A 485 -0.60 30.19 0.20
C VAL A 485 -2.04 30.65 0.53
N PRO A 486 -2.96 29.81 1.06
CA PRO A 486 -4.28 30.27 1.50
C PRO A 486 -4.23 31.38 2.57
N VAL A 487 -3.30 31.29 3.52
CA VAL A 487 -3.14 32.30 4.59
C VAL A 487 -2.70 33.64 4.00
N LEU A 488 -1.70 33.64 3.10
CA LEU A 488 -1.25 34.85 2.41
C LEU A 488 -2.36 35.45 1.53
N ALA A 489 -3.11 34.63 0.81
CA ALA A 489 -4.23 35.07 -0.01
C ALA A 489 -5.36 35.70 0.83
N ALA A 490 -5.66 35.13 2.01
CA ALA A 490 -6.62 35.70 2.95
C ALA A 490 -6.16 37.07 3.48
N ILE A 491 -4.90 37.19 3.93
CA ILE A 491 -4.32 38.47 4.39
C ILE A 491 -4.41 39.54 3.30
N VAL A 492 -3.99 39.23 2.07
CA VAL A 492 -4.06 40.16 0.93
C VAL A 492 -5.50 40.57 0.63
N THR A 493 -6.45 39.64 0.68
CA THR A 493 -7.87 39.92 0.44
C THR A 493 -8.47 40.84 1.50
N PHE A 494 -8.21 40.57 2.79
CA PHE A 494 -8.72 41.39 3.89
C PHE A 494 -8.10 42.79 3.90
N LEU A 495 -6.78 42.91 3.64
CA LEU A 495 -6.13 44.21 3.50
C LEU A 495 -6.72 45.03 2.34
N ALA A 496 -6.99 44.41 1.19
CA ALA A 496 -7.63 45.07 0.06
C ALA A 496 -9.07 45.53 0.38
N HIS A 497 -9.84 44.71 1.10
CA HIS A 497 -11.22 45.02 1.49
C HIS A 497 -11.30 46.16 2.53
N ILE A 498 -10.44 46.13 3.57
CA ILE A 498 -10.33 47.20 4.57
C ILE A 498 -9.81 48.49 3.94
N GLY A 499 -8.76 48.41 3.11
CA GLY A 499 -8.17 49.56 2.43
C GLY A 499 -9.13 50.27 1.46
N ALA A 500 -10.17 49.57 1.00
CA ALA A 500 -11.26 50.12 0.22
C ALA A 500 -12.39 50.77 1.04
N GLY A 501 -12.27 50.80 2.39
CA GLY A 501 -13.23 51.43 3.30
C GLY A 501 -14.43 50.57 3.71
N TYR A 502 -14.38 49.25 3.46
CA TYR A 502 -15.45 48.33 3.89
C TYR A 502 -15.17 47.72 5.26
N ASN A 503 -16.20 47.66 6.12
CA ASN A 503 -16.13 47.02 7.42
C ASN A 503 -16.29 45.50 7.29
N LEU A 504 -15.33 44.74 7.83
CA LEU A 504 -15.41 43.28 7.91
C LEU A 504 -16.31 42.85 9.09
N THR A 505 -17.36 42.07 8.80
CA THR A 505 -18.10 41.37 9.87
C THR A 505 -17.39 40.07 10.26
N ALA A 506 -17.50 39.66 11.53
CA ALA A 506 -16.91 38.40 12.01
C ALA A 506 -17.40 37.17 11.22
N ALA A 507 -18.64 37.22 10.73
CA ALA A 507 -19.19 36.20 9.83
C ALA A 507 -18.42 36.14 8.50
N GLN A 508 -18.20 37.27 7.80
CA GLN A 508 -17.47 37.31 6.52
C GLN A 508 -15.99 36.89 6.61
N VAL A 509 -15.36 37.09 7.77
CA VAL A 509 -13.96 36.67 8.00
C VAL A 509 -13.85 35.16 8.27
N SER A 510 -14.92 34.56 8.80
CA SER A 510 -14.93 33.16 9.26
C SER A 510 -15.58 32.16 8.27
N THR A 511 -16.10 32.64 7.14
CA THR A 511 -16.85 31.84 6.14
C THR A 511 -16.24 31.88 4.76
#